data_AF-Q4CA36-F1
#
_entry.id   AF-Q4CA36-F1
#
_cell.length_a   1.000
_cell.length_b   1.000
_cell.length_c   1.000
_cell.angle_alpha   90.00
_cell.angle_beta   90.00
_cell.angle_gamma   90.00
#
_symmetry.space_group_name_H-M   'P 1'
#
loop_
_entity.id
_entity.type
_entity.pdbx_description
1 polymer ?
#
loop_
_entity_poly.entity_id
_entity_poly.type
_entity_poly.pdbx_seq_one_letter_code
_entity_poly.pdbx_strand_id
1 'polypeptide(L)'
;MKFNNKVLVIFFDQFETILSKPSLDHLFLLFEKIVYEVDGLKSDNLVLGFSWRTDMITSISHKAYHTWHNLTKFRKDVEVSEFHQEEVKNLITCFSQENSFNKSKRNIQSLLKSCPKYPWLIRKICSAFYSDILDKSEVIENNYKKPITEDDIKKLFDKDLESLSVEEIECLKYIAKNSPVNMTNLCEKYKSNIIEDLADKKLIIRNGSNYKPYWDIFTDYVNHEKLPELTINYVPTQTIENFISKFRQMKNNKTRQEIRTILDISENSLKGFLSDFTTLFPCEYNRNSKKLIISNDKILKFNDAEIANYLSEQFKSHIIYQKIQRNPSKLITEAQITEFLGEEYSVSNTSIKDYRSRLLSWLFFTGLIEKRSNWGLLKKFLQNLCHF
;
A
#
# COMPACT_ATOMS: atom_id res chain seq x y z
N MET A 1 38.25 -21.32 2.37
CA MET A 1 37.49 -20.24 1.70
C MET A 1 38.39 -19.19 1.05
N LYS A 2 39.40 -18.62 1.74
CA LYS A 2 40.40 -17.69 1.14
C LYS A 2 41.07 -18.19 -0.15
N PHE A 3 41.39 -19.49 -0.23
CA PHE A 3 42.04 -20.07 -1.41
C PHE A 3 41.16 -20.22 -2.66
N ASN A 4 39.83 -20.06 -2.56
CA ASN A 4 38.89 -20.26 -3.67
C ASN A 4 38.07 -19.02 -4.04
N ASN A 5 38.37 -17.84 -3.50
CA ASN A 5 37.60 -16.60 -3.74
C ASN A 5 36.08 -16.75 -3.48
N LYS A 6 35.71 -17.56 -2.48
CA LYS A 6 34.31 -17.79 -2.10
C LYS A 6 33.96 -17.02 -0.84
N VAL A 7 32.80 -16.36 -0.86
CA VAL A 7 32.20 -15.65 0.27
C VAL A 7 31.09 -16.52 0.87
N LEU A 8 31.11 -16.70 2.20
CA LEU A 8 30.02 -17.31 2.96
C LEU A 8 29.09 -16.19 3.44
N VAL A 9 27.81 -16.31 3.13
CA VAL A 9 26.76 -15.40 3.63
C VAL A 9 25.86 -16.18 4.57
N ILE A 10 25.75 -15.72 5.82
CA ILE A 10 24.84 -16.28 6.82
C ILE A 10 23.78 -15.22 7.11
N PHE A 11 22.51 -15.55 6.93
CA PHE A 11 21.40 -14.62 7.10
C PHE A 11 20.44 -15.12 8.18
N PHE A 12 20.16 -14.27 9.16
CA PHE A 12 19.20 -14.52 10.22
C PHE A 12 17.92 -13.73 9.94
N ASP A 13 16.88 -14.44 9.51
CA ASP A 13 15.57 -13.84 9.22
C ASP A 13 14.70 -13.75 10.48
N GLN A 14 13.85 -12.73 10.59
CA GLN A 14 12.95 -12.47 11.73
C GLN A 14 13.68 -12.40 13.09
N PHE A 15 14.84 -11.73 13.12
CA PHE A 15 15.69 -11.64 14.31
C PHE A 15 14.99 -10.98 15.50
N GLU A 16 13.98 -10.15 15.24
CA GLU A 16 13.14 -9.51 16.25
C GLU A 16 12.42 -10.50 17.17
N THR A 17 12.26 -11.77 16.76
CA THR A 17 11.69 -12.82 17.61
C THR A 17 12.45 -12.97 18.93
N ILE A 18 13.76 -12.71 18.93
CA ILE A 18 14.62 -12.79 20.13
C ILE A 18 14.25 -11.68 21.13
N LEU A 19 13.83 -10.50 20.65
CA LEU A 19 13.41 -9.37 21.50
C LEU A 19 12.18 -9.72 22.36
N SER A 20 11.33 -10.62 21.87
CA SER A 20 10.10 -11.01 22.57
C SER A 20 10.29 -12.14 23.61
N LYS A 21 11.49 -12.73 23.70
CA LYS A 21 11.77 -13.93 24.52
C LYS A 21 12.90 -13.67 25.52
N PRO A 22 12.59 -13.30 26.78
CA PRO A 22 13.60 -13.01 27.80
C PRO A 22 14.61 -14.15 28.04
N SER A 23 14.20 -15.41 27.83
CA SER A 23 15.08 -16.57 27.93
C SER A 23 16.23 -16.56 26.91
N LEU A 24 16.09 -15.81 25.82
CA LEU A 24 17.06 -15.72 24.73
C LEU A 24 17.96 -14.48 24.83
N ASP A 25 17.86 -13.68 25.89
CA ASP A 25 18.65 -12.47 26.11
C ASP A 25 20.16 -12.68 26.01
N HIS A 26 20.65 -13.85 26.38
CA HIS A 26 22.07 -14.20 26.32
C HIS A 26 22.61 -14.21 24.88
N LEU A 27 21.75 -14.39 23.88
CA LEU A 27 22.13 -14.40 22.46
C LEU A 27 22.65 -13.03 22.00
N PHE A 28 22.22 -11.92 22.61
CA PHE A 28 22.73 -10.58 22.26
C PHE A 28 24.23 -10.46 22.55
N LEU A 29 24.71 -11.03 23.66
CA LEU A 29 26.13 -11.04 24.01
C LEU A 29 26.93 -11.92 23.05
N LEU A 30 26.40 -13.09 22.72
CA LEU A 30 27.04 -14.00 21.77
C LEU A 30 27.12 -13.36 20.38
N PHE A 31 26.07 -12.65 19.98
CA PHE A 31 26.00 -11.93 18.73
C PHE A 31 27.04 -10.80 18.65
N GLU A 32 27.12 -9.95 19.68
CA GLU A 32 28.13 -8.90 19.76
C GLU A 32 29.55 -9.47 19.65
N LYS A 33 29.81 -10.60 20.35
CA LYS A 33 31.08 -11.32 20.26
C LYS A 33 31.38 -11.81 18.84
N ILE A 34 30.40 -12.44 18.17
CA ILE A 34 30.56 -12.92 16.80
C ILE A 34 30.89 -11.76 15.85
N VAL A 35 30.20 -10.62 15.97
CA VAL A 35 30.48 -9.46 15.11
C VAL A 35 31.91 -8.96 15.30
N TYR A 36 32.39 -8.87 16.55
CA TYR A 36 33.79 -8.49 16.82
C TYR A 36 34.80 -9.51 16.30
N GLU A 37 34.50 -10.81 16.39
CA GLU A 37 35.37 -11.85 15.82
C GLU A 37 35.42 -11.74 14.29
N VAL A 38 34.28 -11.55 13.63
CA VAL A 38 34.22 -11.39 12.17
C VAL A 38 34.96 -10.14 11.70
N ASP A 39 34.76 -9.01 12.38
CA ASP A 39 35.50 -7.77 12.11
C ASP A 39 37.01 -7.95 12.33
N GLY A 40 37.39 -8.57 13.46
CA GLY A 40 38.78 -8.85 13.81
C GLY A 40 39.50 -9.79 12.84
N LEU A 41 38.77 -10.71 12.19
CA LEU A 41 39.32 -11.58 11.15
C LEU A 41 39.71 -10.81 9.88
N LYS A 42 39.24 -9.57 9.70
CA LYS A 42 39.43 -8.72 8.50
C LYS A 42 39.30 -9.53 7.21
N SER A 43 38.31 -10.42 7.17
CA SER A 43 38.15 -11.37 6.09
C SER A 43 36.93 -11.00 5.26
N ASP A 44 37.14 -10.65 4.00
CA ASP A 44 36.06 -10.31 3.06
C ASP A 44 35.20 -11.53 2.64
N ASN A 45 35.46 -12.70 3.22
CA ASN A 45 34.84 -13.97 2.84
C ASN A 45 33.70 -14.40 3.77
N LEU A 46 33.31 -13.57 4.74
CA LEU A 46 32.18 -13.84 5.62
C LEU A 46 31.29 -12.61 5.74
N VAL A 47 30.01 -12.76 5.40
CA VAL A 47 28.98 -11.73 5.55
C VAL A 47 27.91 -12.27 6.48
N LEU A 48 27.60 -11.50 7.53
CA LEU A 48 26.47 -11.77 8.42
C LEU A 48 25.37 -10.77 8.13
N GLY A 49 24.16 -11.27 7.88
CA GLY A 49 22.96 -10.46 7.63
C GLY A 49 21.87 -10.76 8.64
N PHE A 50 21.11 -9.74 9.00
CA PHE A 50 20.01 -9.81 9.95
C PHE A 50 18.85 -9.02 9.39
N SER A 51 17.64 -9.57 9.44
CA SER A 51 16.41 -8.83 9.18
C SER A 51 15.65 -8.62 10.50
N TRP A 52 15.09 -7.42 10.66
CA TRP A 52 14.16 -7.12 11.76
C TRP A 52 13.20 -6.02 11.35
N ARG A 53 12.07 -5.90 12.07
CA ARG A 53 11.10 -4.82 11.85
C ARG A 53 11.49 -3.54 12.61
N THR A 54 11.34 -2.39 11.96
CA THR A 54 11.70 -1.08 12.54
C THR A 54 10.65 -0.51 13.49
N ASP A 55 9.43 -1.06 13.49
CA ASP A 55 8.33 -0.64 14.36
C ASP A 55 8.41 -1.20 15.79
N MET A 56 9.40 -2.06 16.07
CA MET A 56 9.64 -2.58 17.41
C MET A 56 10.39 -1.57 18.27
N ILE A 57 9.64 -0.84 19.09
CA ILE A 57 10.21 0.08 20.08
C ILE A 57 10.85 -0.75 21.20
N THR A 58 12.18 -0.80 21.21
CA THR A 58 12.92 -1.38 22.34
C THR A 58 13.11 -0.32 23.43
N SER A 59 12.72 -0.64 24.66
CA SER A 59 13.01 0.24 25.80
C SER A 59 14.52 0.41 25.98
N ILE A 60 14.97 1.55 26.46
CA ILE A 60 16.39 1.82 26.76
C ILE A 60 16.97 0.77 27.74
N SER A 61 16.14 0.19 28.60
CA SER A 61 16.53 -0.89 29.52
C SER A 61 16.73 -2.26 28.85
N HIS A 62 16.39 -2.42 27.58
CA HIS A 62 16.50 -3.69 26.87
C HIS A 62 17.91 -3.87 26.30
N LYS A 63 18.53 -5.05 26.50
CA LYS A 63 19.91 -5.33 26.07
C LYS A 63 20.16 -5.05 24.59
N ALA A 64 19.17 -5.36 23.74
CA ALA A 64 19.24 -5.09 22.30
C ALA A 64 19.54 -3.62 21.97
N TYR A 65 18.98 -2.66 22.73
CA TYR A 65 19.24 -1.23 22.50
C TYR A 65 20.74 -0.91 22.59
N HIS A 66 21.40 -1.41 23.63
CA HIS A 66 22.83 -1.24 23.83
C HIS A 66 23.65 -1.99 22.78
N THR A 67 23.30 -3.25 22.48
CA THR A 67 23.98 -4.06 21.47
C THR A 67 23.97 -3.37 20.10
N TRP A 68 22.83 -2.83 19.67
CA TRP A 68 22.72 -2.13 18.39
C TRP A 68 23.55 -0.84 18.35
N HIS A 69 23.54 -0.08 19.44
CA HIS A 69 24.35 1.12 19.56
C HIS A 69 25.85 0.79 19.47
N ASN A 70 26.31 -0.26 20.17
CA ASN A 70 27.72 -0.66 20.17
C ASN A 70 28.20 -1.12 18.78
N LEU A 71 27.32 -1.79 18.03
CA LEU A 71 27.64 -2.39 16.74
C LEU A 71 27.47 -1.44 15.55
N THR A 72 27.06 -0.18 15.77
CA THR A 72 26.79 0.79 14.70
C THR A 72 27.99 1.00 13.78
N LYS A 73 29.22 0.90 14.29
CA LYS A 73 30.46 1.06 13.49
C LYS A 73 30.80 -0.14 12.61
N PHE A 74 30.24 -1.30 12.90
CA PHE A 74 30.59 -2.59 12.28
C PHE A 74 29.48 -3.14 11.39
N ARG A 75 28.33 -2.43 11.34
CA ARG A 75 27.16 -2.84 10.57
C ARG A 75 26.88 -1.88 9.42
N LYS A 76 26.25 -2.41 8.39
CA LYS A 76 25.65 -1.62 7.32
C LYS A 76 24.15 -1.84 7.34
N ASP A 77 23.42 -0.77 7.64
CA ASP A 77 21.96 -0.81 7.67
C ASP A 77 21.43 -0.68 6.24
N VAL A 78 20.58 -1.61 5.82
CA VAL A 78 19.87 -1.59 4.54
C VAL A 78 18.38 -1.57 4.86
N GLU A 79 17.75 -0.44 4.62
CA GLU A 79 16.31 -0.30 4.80
C GLU A 79 15.59 -0.84 3.56
N VAL A 80 14.65 -1.77 3.79
CA VAL A 80 13.74 -2.25 2.74
C VAL A 80 12.48 -1.39 2.81
N SER A 81 12.42 -0.39 1.93
CA SER A 81 11.26 0.49 1.83
C SER A 81 10.08 -0.19 1.15
N GLU A 82 8.91 0.41 1.30
CA GLU A 82 7.76 0.08 0.45
C GLU A 82 8.09 0.32 -1.04
N PHE A 83 7.41 -0.40 -1.93
CA PHE A 83 7.68 -0.30 -3.36
C PHE A 83 7.45 1.12 -3.92
N HIS A 84 8.40 1.59 -4.71
CA HIS A 84 8.20 2.77 -5.54
C HIS A 84 7.28 2.46 -6.73
N GLN A 85 6.70 3.50 -7.33
CA GLN A 85 5.77 3.35 -8.46
C GLN A 85 6.38 2.59 -9.65
N GLU A 86 7.68 2.78 -9.89
CA GLU A 86 8.38 2.06 -10.95
C GLU A 86 8.51 0.57 -10.65
N GLU A 87 8.75 0.19 -9.39
CA GLU A 87 8.82 -1.21 -8.95
C GLU A 87 7.46 -1.88 -9.07
N VAL A 88 6.38 -1.21 -8.64
CA VAL A 88 5.00 -1.69 -8.84
C VAL A 88 4.72 -1.90 -10.33
N LYS A 89 5.05 -0.91 -11.17
CA LYS A 89 4.86 -0.99 -12.63
C LYS A 89 5.66 -2.14 -13.26
N ASN A 90 6.89 -2.35 -12.82
CA ASN A 90 7.76 -3.43 -13.29
C ASN A 90 7.21 -4.79 -12.87
N LEU A 91 6.79 -4.96 -11.62
CA LEU A 91 6.18 -6.20 -11.13
C LEU A 91 4.92 -6.56 -11.93
N ILE A 92 4.04 -5.59 -12.20
CA ILE A 92 2.85 -5.82 -13.06
C ILE A 92 3.28 -6.24 -14.46
N THR A 93 4.31 -5.60 -15.00
CA THR A 93 4.80 -5.89 -16.36
C THR A 93 5.31 -7.32 -16.44
N CYS A 94 6.14 -7.75 -15.48
CA CYS A 94 6.59 -9.13 -15.36
C CYS A 94 5.41 -10.10 -15.22
N PHE A 95 4.50 -9.85 -14.27
CA PHE A 95 3.31 -10.67 -14.07
C PHE A 95 2.48 -10.84 -15.36
N SER A 96 2.28 -9.75 -16.12
CA SER A 96 1.52 -9.80 -17.38
C SER A 96 2.25 -10.53 -18.51
N GLN A 97 3.59 -10.49 -18.53
CA GLN A 97 4.42 -11.18 -19.51
C GLN A 97 4.44 -12.68 -19.26
N GLU A 98 4.65 -13.10 -18.01
CA GLU A 98 4.69 -14.52 -17.63
C GLU A 98 3.37 -15.23 -17.88
N ASN A 99 2.25 -14.52 -17.72
CA ASN A 99 0.91 -15.10 -17.90
C ASN A 99 0.34 -14.88 -19.32
N SER A 100 1.13 -14.43 -20.31
CA SER A 100 0.71 -14.22 -21.71
C SER A 100 -0.51 -13.29 -21.93
N PHE A 101 -0.82 -12.40 -20.98
CA PHE A 101 -1.95 -11.47 -21.05
C PHE A 101 -1.52 -10.07 -21.54
N ASN A 102 -1.30 -9.91 -22.85
CA ASN A 102 -1.00 -8.58 -23.40
C ASN A 102 -2.20 -7.61 -23.38
N LYS A 103 -3.44 -8.10 -23.33
CA LYS A 103 -4.67 -7.27 -23.39
C LYS A 103 -5.08 -6.63 -22.05
N SER A 104 -4.56 -7.09 -20.91
CA SER A 104 -4.98 -6.64 -19.56
C SER A 104 -4.04 -5.63 -18.88
N LYS A 105 -2.86 -5.34 -19.45
CA LYS A 105 -1.84 -4.44 -18.87
C LYS A 105 -2.40 -3.09 -18.40
N ARG A 106 -3.31 -2.49 -19.18
CA ARG A 106 -3.93 -1.19 -18.83
C ARG A 106 -4.89 -1.27 -17.64
N ASN A 107 -5.59 -2.39 -17.46
CA ASN A 107 -6.57 -2.55 -16.38
C ASN A 107 -5.87 -2.77 -15.02
N ILE A 108 -4.81 -3.59 -14.99
CA ILE A 108 -4.02 -3.81 -13.78
C ILE A 108 -3.27 -2.52 -13.37
N GLN A 109 -2.74 -1.77 -14.34
CA GLN A 109 -2.12 -0.47 -14.05
C GLN A 109 -3.11 0.57 -13.52
N SER A 110 -4.38 0.57 -13.96
CA SER A 110 -5.39 1.47 -13.39
C SER A 110 -5.82 1.07 -11.98
N LEU A 111 -5.91 -0.24 -11.71
CA LEU A 111 -6.25 -0.78 -10.39
C LEU A 111 -5.21 -0.37 -9.33
N LEU A 112 -3.93 -0.38 -9.71
CA LEU A 112 -2.83 -0.21 -8.77
C LEU A 112 -2.41 1.25 -8.53
N LYS A 113 -3.06 2.23 -9.19
CA LYS A 113 -2.86 3.67 -8.90
C LYS A 113 -3.21 4.03 -7.44
N SER A 114 -4.11 3.26 -6.83
CA SER A 114 -4.54 3.42 -5.43
C SER A 114 -4.12 2.25 -4.55
N CYS A 115 -3.22 1.39 -5.03
CA CYS A 115 -2.79 0.27 -4.20
C CYS A 115 -1.73 0.68 -3.20
N PRO A 116 -1.78 0.12 -1.99
CA PRO A 116 -0.65 0.18 -1.07
C PRO A 116 0.56 -0.44 -1.74
N LYS A 117 1.72 0.15 -1.47
CA LYS A 117 3.03 -0.23 -1.98
C LYS A 117 3.56 -1.55 -1.38
N TYR A 118 2.66 -2.39 -0.87
CA TYR A 118 2.98 -3.66 -0.27
C TYR A 118 3.03 -4.75 -1.35
N PRO A 119 4.20 -5.40 -1.58
CA PRO A 119 4.37 -6.38 -2.65
C PRO A 119 3.36 -7.53 -2.58
N TRP A 120 2.97 -7.91 -1.36
CA TRP A 120 2.04 -8.99 -1.10
C TRP A 120 0.61 -8.67 -1.48
N LEU A 121 0.15 -7.46 -1.22
CA LEU A 121 -1.21 -7.04 -1.53
C LEU A 121 -1.36 -6.93 -3.04
N ILE A 122 -0.34 -6.38 -3.71
CA ILE A 122 -0.23 -6.37 -5.16
C ILE A 122 -0.33 -7.80 -5.70
N ARG A 123 0.41 -8.77 -5.13
CA ARG A 123 0.30 -10.18 -5.52
C ARG A 123 -1.12 -10.73 -5.31
N LYS A 124 -1.75 -10.51 -4.14
CA LYS A 124 -3.10 -11.01 -3.84
C LYS A 124 -4.14 -10.47 -4.83
N ILE A 125 -4.07 -9.18 -5.13
CA ILE A 125 -4.93 -8.51 -6.13
C ILE A 125 -4.69 -9.09 -7.51
N CYS A 126 -3.43 -9.24 -7.93
CA CYS A 126 -3.09 -9.83 -9.22
C CYS A 126 -3.59 -11.28 -9.33
N SER A 127 -3.47 -12.08 -8.27
CA SER A 127 -3.97 -13.45 -8.21
C SER A 127 -5.50 -13.52 -8.25
N ALA A 128 -6.20 -12.63 -7.56
CA ALA A 128 -7.66 -12.54 -7.61
C ALA A 128 -8.14 -12.14 -9.02
N PHE A 129 -7.50 -11.13 -9.61
CA PHE A 129 -7.74 -10.71 -10.98
C PHE A 129 -7.50 -11.85 -11.98
N TYR A 130 -6.44 -12.62 -11.79
CA TYR A 130 -6.14 -13.79 -12.61
C TYR A 130 -7.18 -14.90 -12.46
N SER A 131 -7.63 -15.19 -11.24
CA SER A 131 -8.64 -16.22 -10.98
C SER A 131 -9.98 -15.84 -11.60
N ASP A 132 -10.39 -14.57 -11.46
CA ASP A 132 -11.60 -14.07 -12.11
C ASP A 132 -11.51 -14.26 -13.64
N ILE A 133 -10.35 -13.97 -14.25
CA ILE A 133 -10.09 -14.17 -15.69
C ILE A 133 -10.29 -15.61 -16.14
N LEU A 134 -9.80 -16.57 -15.35
CA LEU A 134 -9.95 -17.98 -15.68
C LEU A 134 -11.40 -18.44 -15.54
N ASP A 135 -12.13 -17.94 -14.54
CA ASP A 135 -13.50 -18.38 -14.24
C ASP A 135 -14.56 -17.74 -15.15
N LYS A 136 -14.30 -16.55 -15.73
CA LYS A 136 -15.28 -15.82 -16.55
C LYS A 136 -14.66 -15.34 -17.87
N SER A 137 -14.82 -16.14 -18.91
CA SER A 137 -14.31 -15.86 -20.27
C SER A 137 -14.82 -14.56 -20.94
N GLU A 138 -15.86 -13.88 -20.41
CA GLU A 138 -16.45 -12.70 -21.07
C GLU A 138 -16.74 -11.46 -20.19
N VAL A 139 -16.67 -11.53 -18.86
CA VAL A 139 -17.26 -10.47 -17.99
C VAL A 139 -16.26 -9.37 -17.56
N ILE A 140 -14.98 -9.55 -17.82
CA ILE A 140 -13.91 -8.88 -17.05
C ILE A 140 -13.46 -7.56 -17.67
N GLU A 141 -13.80 -7.29 -18.92
CA GLU A 141 -13.33 -6.06 -19.54
C GLU A 141 -13.94 -4.76 -18.95
N ASN A 142 -15.06 -4.87 -18.21
CA ASN A 142 -15.84 -3.74 -17.70
C ASN A 142 -15.52 -3.30 -16.26
N ASN A 143 -15.10 -4.20 -15.36
CA ASN A 143 -15.02 -3.90 -13.92
C ASN A 143 -13.69 -3.28 -13.46
N TYR A 144 -12.59 -3.44 -14.21
CA TYR A 144 -11.24 -3.15 -13.69
C TYR A 144 -10.64 -1.83 -14.17
N LYS A 145 -11.47 -0.80 -14.33
CA LYS A 145 -11.02 0.60 -14.48
C LYS A 145 -11.19 1.43 -13.21
N LYS A 146 -11.82 0.87 -12.19
CA LYS A 146 -11.96 1.48 -10.86
C LYS A 146 -10.60 1.38 -10.13
N PRO A 147 -10.13 2.43 -9.44
CA PRO A 147 -9.07 2.26 -8.46
C PRO A 147 -9.53 1.31 -7.35
N ILE A 148 -8.62 0.51 -6.81
CA ILE A 148 -8.96 -0.41 -5.71
C ILE A 148 -9.38 0.40 -4.49
N THR A 149 -10.56 0.08 -3.97
CA THR A 149 -11.12 0.69 -2.76
C THR A 149 -11.00 -0.25 -1.56
N GLU A 150 -11.24 0.28 -0.37
CA GLU A 150 -11.24 -0.51 0.86
C GLU A 150 -12.25 -1.66 0.78
N ASP A 151 -13.43 -1.42 0.20
CA ASP A 151 -14.44 -2.45 -0.05
C ASP A 151 -13.94 -3.58 -0.95
N ASP A 152 -13.11 -3.26 -1.94
CA ASP A 152 -12.57 -4.27 -2.85
C ASP A 152 -11.54 -5.14 -2.11
N ILE A 153 -10.71 -4.54 -1.25
CA ILE A 153 -9.80 -5.29 -0.37
C ILE A 153 -10.59 -6.11 0.63
N LYS A 154 -11.63 -5.54 1.25
CA LYS A 154 -12.48 -6.24 2.20
C LYS A 154 -13.06 -7.50 1.58
N LYS A 155 -13.64 -7.39 0.38
CA LYS A 155 -14.16 -8.54 -0.38
C LYS A 155 -13.11 -9.61 -0.67
N LEU A 156 -11.85 -9.22 -0.93
CA LEU A 156 -10.77 -10.19 -1.12
C LEU A 156 -10.48 -10.99 0.15
N PHE A 157 -10.63 -10.39 1.33
CA PHE A 157 -10.41 -11.06 2.60
C PHE A 157 -11.66 -11.82 3.04
N ASP A 158 -12.86 -11.25 2.85
CA ASP A 158 -14.14 -11.91 3.09
C ASP A 158 -14.22 -13.22 2.28
N LYS A 159 -13.83 -13.20 0.99
CA LYS A 159 -13.83 -14.40 0.12
C LYS A 159 -12.97 -15.54 0.65
N ASP A 160 -11.82 -15.23 1.28
CA ASP A 160 -10.98 -16.24 1.90
C ASP A 160 -11.71 -16.91 3.08
N LEU A 161 -12.45 -16.13 3.87
CA LEU A 161 -13.20 -16.62 5.04
C LEU A 161 -14.49 -17.34 4.65
N GLU A 162 -15.21 -16.88 3.62
CA GLU A 162 -16.44 -17.49 3.12
C GLU A 162 -16.23 -18.93 2.62
N SER A 163 -15.01 -19.26 2.19
CA SER A 163 -14.65 -20.60 1.74
C SER A 163 -14.45 -21.62 2.88
N LEU A 164 -14.51 -21.17 4.14
CA LEU A 164 -14.18 -21.96 5.31
C LEU A 164 -15.43 -22.45 6.04
N SER A 165 -15.34 -23.64 6.62
CA SER A 165 -16.26 -24.14 7.62
C SER A 165 -16.17 -23.36 8.93
N VAL A 166 -17.19 -23.47 9.77
CA VAL A 166 -17.24 -22.81 11.09
C VAL A 166 -16.03 -23.24 11.96
N GLU A 167 -15.67 -24.52 11.90
CA GLU A 167 -14.56 -25.09 12.67
C GLU A 167 -13.20 -24.57 12.18
N GLU A 168 -13.03 -24.41 10.86
CA GLU A 168 -11.85 -23.79 10.26
C GLU A 168 -11.71 -22.31 10.65
N ILE A 169 -12.82 -21.56 10.66
CA ILE A 169 -12.83 -20.15 11.10
C ILE A 169 -12.42 -20.04 12.57
N GLU A 170 -12.96 -20.90 13.44
CA GLU A 170 -12.58 -20.93 14.86
C GLU A 170 -11.10 -21.28 15.05
N CYS A 171 -10.59 -22.26 14.31
CA CYS A 171 -9.18 -22.64 14.33
C CYS A 171 -8.28 -21.49 13.86
N LEU A 172 -8.63 -20.85 12.75
CA LEU A 172 -7.91 -19.71 12.20
C LEU A 172 -7.87 -18.53 13.17
N LYS A 173 -9.01 -18.16 13.78
CA LYS A 173 -9.08 -17.10 14.81
C LYS A 173 -8.24 -17.43 16.04
N TYR A 174 -8.22 -18.70 16.46
CA TYR A 174 -7.38 -19.13 17.57
C TYR A 174 -5.89 -18.99 17.25
N ILE A 175 -5.47 -19.40 16.05
CA ILE A 175 -4.08 -19.24 15.58
C ILE A 175 -3.73 -17.76 15.46
N ALA A 176 -4.61 -16.93 14.89
CA ALA A 176 -4.40 -15.49 14.73
C ALA A 176 -4.23 -14.76 16.08
N LYS A 177 -5.02 -15.13 17.09
CA LYS A 177 -4.94 -14.50 18.42
C LYS A 177 -3.70 -14.92 19.21
N ASN A 178 -3.21 -16.14 19.01
CA ASN A 178 -2.13 -16.72 19.81
C ASN A 178 -0.83 -16.94 19.00
N SER A 179 -0.73 -16.31 17.82
CA SER A 179 0.38 -16.51 16.88
C SER A 179 1.72 -16.10 17.49
N PRO A 180 2.80 -16.91 17.36
CA PRO A 180 2.82 -18.25 16.78
C PRO A 180 2.34 -19.33 17.77
N VAL A 181 1.56 -20.31 17.29
CA VAL A 181 0.98 -21.40 18.11
C VAL A 181 1.73 -22.71 17.91
N ASN A 182 2.07 -23.41 18.99
CA ASN A 182 2.72 -24.72 18.90
C ASN A 182 1.80 -25.80 18.29
N MET A 183 2.37 -26.63 17.41
CA MET A 183 1.66 -27.70 16.70
C MET A 183 0.99 -28.71 17.64
N THR A 184 1.67 -29.12 18.73
CA THR A 184 1.11 -30.08 19.68
C THR A 184 -0.15 -29.53 20.35
N ASN A 185 -0.08 -28.30 20.85
CA ASN A 185 -1.22 -27.62 21.46
C ASN A 185 -2.39 -27.43 20.47
N LEU A 186 -2.07 -27.24 19.18
CA LEU A 186 -3.08 -27.08 18.15
C LEU A 186 -3.78 -28.41 17.84
N CYS A 187 -3.03 -29.50 17.70
CA CYS A 187 -3.56 -30.85 17.47
C CYS A 187 -4.36 -31.40 18.66
N GLU A 188 -4.09 -30.95 19.88
CA GLU A 188 -4.90 -31.28 21.06
C GLU A 188 -6.30 -30.63 21.01
N LYS A 189 -6.41 -29.46 20.38
CA LYS A 189 -7.64 -28.65 20.36
C LYS A 189 -8.47 -28.81 19.09
N TYR A 190 -7.81 -28.98 17.94
CA TYR A 190 -8.45 -29.10 16.64
C TYR A 190 -7.98 -30.34 15.91
N LYS A 191 -8.85 -30.91 15.08
CA LYS A 191 -8.53 -32.09 14.27
C LYS A 191 -7.45 -31.78 13.24
N SER A 192 -6.58 -32.74 12.96
CA SER A 192 -5.47 -32.58 12.01
C SER A 192 -5.94 -32.16 10.61
N ASN A 193 -7.06 -32.70 10.13
CA ASN A 193 -7.61 -32.35 8.82
C ASN A 193 -7.98 -30.86 8.72
N ILE A 194 -8.51 -30.24 9.80
CA ILE A 194 -8.83 -28.80 9.82
C ILE A 194 -7.54 -27.96 9.66
N ILE A 195 -6.47 -28.38 10.34
CA ILE A 195 -5.18 -27.70 10.29
C ILE A 195 -4.55 -27.85 8.90
N GLU A 196 -4.63 -29.06 8.32
CA GLU A 196 -4.16 -29.37 6.97
C GLU A 196 -4.95 -28.58 5.92
N ASP A 197 -6.28 -28.54 6.02
CA ASP A 197 -7.16 -27.79 5.11
C ASP A 197 -6.84 -26.28 5.11
N LEU A 198 -6.59 -25.69 6.30
CA LEU A 198 -6.15 -24.29 6.41
C LEU A 198 -4.76 -24.05 5.80
N ALA A 199 -3.85 -25.02 5.93
CA ALA A 199 -2.51 -24.95 5.36
C ALA A 199 -2.54 -25.09 3.82
N ASP A 200 -3.37 -25.99 3.30
CA ASP A 200 -3.58 -26.22 1.86
C ASP A 200 -4.22 -25.00 1.19
N LYS A 201 -5.18 -24.35 1.87
CA LYS A 201 -5.72 -23.05 1.47
C LYS A 201 -4.73 -21.88 1.65
N LYS A 202 -3.52 -22.15 2.18
CA LYS A 202 -2.45 -21.16 2.42
C LYS A 202 -2.86 -20.01 3.34
N LEU A 203 -3.80 -20.25 4.26
CA LEU A 203 -4.22 -19.27 5.26
C LEU A 203 -3.32 -19.29 6.49
N ILE A 204 -2.69 -20.44 6.75
CA ILE A 204 -1.67 -20.61 7.77
C ILE A 204 -0.39 -21.17 7.15
N ILE A 205 0.75 -20.87 7.79
CA ILE A 205 2.04 -21.41 7.43
C ILE A 205 2.71 -22.03 8.64
N ARG A 206 3.46 -23.10 8.40
CA ARG A 206 4.29 -23.75 9.41
C ARG A 206 5.64 -23.05 9.49
N ASN A 207 6.01 -22.62 10.69
CA ASN A 207 7.34 -22.11 11.03
C ASN A 207 7.94 -22.99 12.13
N GLY A 208 8.77 -23.96 11.72
CA GLY A 208 9.33 -24.97 12.63
C GLY A 208 8.25 -25.86 13.27
N SER A 209 8.15 -25.82 14.60
CA SER A 209 7.14 -26.53 15.39
C SER A 209 5.88 -25.70 15.66
N ASN A 210 5.74 -24.53 15.04
CA ASN A 210 4.61 -23.63 15.25
C ASN A 210 3.85 -23.34 13.95
N TYR A 211 2.59 -22.96 14.09
CA TYR A 211 1.76 -22.38 13.03
C TYR A 211 1.52 -20.90 13.30
N LYS A 212 1.50 -20.12 12.22
CA LYS A 212 1.06 -18.72 12.22
C LYS A 212 0.16 -18.46 11.01
N PRO A 213 -0.73 -17.46 11.04
CA PRO A 213 -1.40 -17.04 9.82
C PRO A 213 -0.36 -16.62 8.78
N TYR A 214 -0.71 -16.76 7.51
CA TYR A 214 0.22 -16.52 6.42
C TYR A 214 0.77 -15.07 6.41
N TRP A 215 -0.01 -14.10 6.92
CA TRP A 215 0.41 -12.69 7.00
C TRP A 215 -0.13 -11.96 8.24
N ASP A 216 0.64 -10.98 8.72
CA ASP A 216 0.27 -10.15 9.86
C ASP A 216 -0.95 -9.27 9.57
N ILE A 217 -1.06 -8.70 8.36
CA ILE A 217 -2.22 -7.87 7.99
C ILE A 217 -3.50 -8.73 7.87
N PHE A 218 -3.37 -9.98 7.43
CA PHE A 218 -4.48 -10.93 7.48
C PHE A 218 -4.83 -11.32 8.92
N THR A 219 -3.83 -11.40 9.81
CA THR A 219 -4.03 -11.61 11.25
C THR A 219 -4.82 -10.46 11.88
N ASP A 220 -4.46 -9.21 11.58
CA ASP A 220 -5.17 -8.01 12.03
C ASP A 220 -6.62 -8.00 11.52
N TYR A 221 -6.83 -8.39 10.27
CA TYR A 221 -8.17 -8.49 9.71
C TYR A 221 -9.00 -9.60 10.37
N VAL A 222 -8.45 -10.79 10.56
CA VAL A 222 -9.15 -11.92 11.22
C VAL A 222 -9.51 -11.59 12.67
N ASN A 223 -8.63 -10.88 13.38
CA ASN A 223 -8.84 -10.53 14.79
C ASN A 223 -9.71 -9.29 15.01
N HIS A 224 -9.63 -8.29 14.13
CA HIS A 224 -10.16 -6.95 14.36
C HIS A 224 -10.90 -6.34 13.17
N GLU A 225 -11.07 -7.06 12.06
CA GLU A 225 -11.61 -6.55 10.80
C GLU A 225 -10.86 -5.32 10.26
N LYS A 226 -9.60 -5.15 10.67
CA LYS A 226 -8.76 -4.03 10.28
C LYS A 226 -8.13 -4.29 8.91
N LEU A 227 -8.42 -3.42 7.95
CA LEU A 227 -7.84 -3.43 6.60
C LEU A 227 -6.48 -2.70 6.58
N PRO A 228 -5.60 -3.02 5.62
CA PRO A 228 -4.41 -2.21 5.37
C PRO A 228 -4.82 -0.79 4.98
N GLU A 229 -4.08 0.20 5.45
CA GLU A 229 -4.30 1.59 5.06
C GLU A 229 -4.07 1.76 3.56
N LEU A 230 -5.09 2.22 2.85
CA LEU A 230 -4.96 2.60 1.44
C LEU A 230 -4.27 3.95 1.33
N THR A 231 -3.24 4.02 0.50
CA THR A 231 -2.59 5.29 0.14
C THR A 231 -2.91 5.65 -1.31
N ILE A 232 -3.49 6.83 -1.52
CA ILE A 232 -3.69 7.37 -2.86
C ILE A 232 -2.36 7.94 -3.36
N ASN A 233 -1.87 7.43 -4.49
CA ASN A 233 -0.63 7.89 -5.11
C ASN A 233 -0.86 8.57 -6.46
N TYR A 234 -2.07 9.08 -6.67
CA TYR A 234 -2.50 9.67 -7.93
C TYR A 234 -2.24 11.18 -7.98
N VAL A 235 -1.44 11.63 -8.95
CA VAL A 235 -1.31 13.06 -9.24
C VAL A 235 -2.40 13.49 -10.24
N PRO A 236 -3.23 14.50 -9.91
CA PRO A 236 -4.23 15.02 -10.83
C PRO A 236 -3.64 15.50 -12.16
N THR A 237 -4.37 15.27 -13.26
CA THR A 237 -3.90 15.64 -14.60
C THR A 237 -4.07 17.11 -14.93
N GLN A 238 -4.96 17.81 -14.22
CA GLN A 238 -5.23 19.24 -14.38
C GLN A 238 -5.42 19.90 -13.01
N THR A 239 -5.46 21.24 -12.99
CA THR A 239 -5.80 21.99 -11.77
C THR A 239 -7.27 21.81 -11.40
N ILE A 240 -7.60 22.02 -10.13
CA ILE A 240 -8.98 21.82 -9.65
C ILE A 240 -9.97 22.76 -10.35
N GLU A 241 -9.60 23.99 -10.69
CA GLU A 241 -10.49 24.96 -11.34
C GLU A 241 -10.90 24.47 -12.74
N ASN A 242 -9.94 23.91 -13.48
CA ASN A 242 -10.16 23.30 -14.78
C ASN A 242 -10.97 22.00 -14.68
N PHE A 243 -10.84 21.25 -13.59
CA PHE A 243 -11.64 20.06 -13.35
C PHE A 243 -13.08 20.44 -13.00
N ILE A 244 -13.30 21.33 -12.04
CA ILE A 244 -14.62 21.74 -11.56
C ILE A 244 -15.43 22.37 -12.70
N SER A 245 -14.85 23.28 -13.47
CA SER A 245 -15.55 23.89 -14.63
C SER A 245 -16.09 22.87 -15.63
N LYS A 246 -15.39 21.75 -15.83
CA LYS A 246 -15.84 20.63 -16.68
C LYS A 246 -16.83 19.73 -15.95
N PHE A 247 -16.55 19.40 -14.68
CA PHE A 247 -17.41 18.59 -13.83
C PHE A 247 -18.83 19.18 -13.75
N ARG A 248 -18.95 20.51 -13.63
CA ARG A 248 -20.25 21.23 -13.61
C ARG A 248 -21.10 21.05 -14.86
N GLN A 249 -20.49 20.73 -15.99
CA GLN A 249 -21.21 20.51 -17.25
C GLN A 249 -21.68 19.05 -17.41
N MET A 250 -21.18 18.14 -16.57
CA MET A 250 -21.53 16.72 -16.62
C MET A 250 -22.95 16.48 -16.13
N LYS A 251 -23.72 15.75 -16.93
CA LYS A 251 -25.09 15.33 -16.60
C LYS A 251 -25.32 13.91 -17.07
N ASN A 252 -25.83 13.06 -16.17
CA ASN A 252 -26.19 11.66 -16.42
C ASN A 252 -25.06 10.85 -17.07
N ASN A 253 -25.36 9.61 -17.45
CA ASN A 253 -24.40 8.73 -18.11
C ASN A 253 -24.21 9.14 -19.57
N LYS A 254 -22.96 9.34 -19.99
CA LYS A 254 -22.62 9.87 -21.32
C LYS A 254 -21.49 9.08 -21.97
N THR A 255 -21.54 8.93 -23.29
CA THR A 255 -20.44 8.36 -24.07
C THR A 255 -19.24 9.31 -24.11
N ARG A 256 -18.06 8.77 -24.39
CA ARG A 256 -16.84 9.58 -24.54
C ARG A 256 -17.01 10.71 -25.56
N GLN A 257 -17.68 10.43 -26.69
CA GLN A 257 -17.90 11.41 -27.74
C GLN A 257 -18.85 12.52 -27.28
N GLU A 258 -19.95 12.16 -26.61
CA GLU A 258 -20.88 13.16 -26.05
C GLU A 258 -20.18 14.05 -25.02
N ILE A 259 -19.36 13.48 -24.13
CA ILE A 259 -18.60 14.26 -23.14
C ILE A 259 -17.65 15.24 -23.86
N ARG A 260 -16.96 14.77 -24.90
CA ARG A 260 -16.07 15.63 -25.68
C ARG A 260 -16.80 16.80 -26.32
N THR A 261 -17.97 16.56 -26.88
CA THR A 261 -18.81 17.59 -27.53
C THR A 261 -19.39 18.55 -26.50
N ILE A 262 -19.86 18.07 -25.35
CA ILE A 262 -20.40 18.91 -24.27
C ILE A 262 -19.32 19.85 -23.72
N LEU A 263 -18.13 19.32 -23.48
CA LEU A 263 -17.04 20.08 -22.87
C LEU A 263 -16.25 20.93 -23.90
N ASP A 264 -16.46 20.70 -25.19
CA ASP A 264 -15.71 21.28 -26.31
C ASP A 264 -14.18 21.24 -26.10
N ILE A 265 -13.65 20.03 -25.87
CA ILE A 265 -12.23 19.83 -25.55
C ILE A 265 -11.51 18.91 -26.53
N SER A 266 -10.18 19.05 -26.56
CA SER A 266 -9.29 18.14 -27.27
C SER A 266 -9.33 16.71 -26.69
N GLU A 267 -8.93 15.73 -27.50
CA GLU A 267 -8.87 14.33 -27.08
C GLU A 267 -7.92 14.10 -25.88
N ASN A 268 -6.83 14.86 -25.81
CA ASN A 268 -5.88 14.79 -24.70
C ASN A 268 -6.46 15.39 -23.42
N SER A 269 -7.11 16.56 -23.51
CA SER A 269 -7.81 17.18 -22.39
C SER A 269 -8.94 16.29 -21.86
N LEU A 270 -9.63 15.57 -22.75
CA LEU A 270 -10.64 14.59 -22.39
C LEU A 270 -10.05 13.37 -21.65
N LYS A 271 -8.89 12.86 -22.10
CA LYS A 271 -8.18 11.78 -21.39
C LYS A 271 -7.82 12.22 -19.97
N GLY A 272 -7.30 13.43 -19.80
CA GLY A 272 -6.97 13.99 -18.49
C GLY A 272 -8.20 14.09 -17.59
N PHE A 273 -9.26 14.76 -18.07
CA PHE A 273 -10.51 14.89 -17.34
C PHE A 273 -11.11 13.56 -16.92
N LEU A 274 -11.22 12.60 -17.84
CA LEU A 274 -11.75 11.29 -17.50
C LEU A 274 -10.86 10.52 -16.53
N SER A 275 -9.53 10.68 -16.61
CA SER A 275 -8.61 10.07 -15.63
C SER A 275 -8.87 10.62 -14.24
N ASP A 276 -8.95 11.95 -14.07
CA ASP A 276 -9.25 12.56 -12.77
C ASP A 276 -10.63 12.13 -12.27
N PHE A 277 -11.63 12.15 -13.16
CA PHE A 277 -13.01 11.88 -12.80
C PHE A 277 -13.20 10.43 -12.34
N THR A 278 -12.72 9.45 -13.11
CA THR A 278 -12.84 8.02 -12.73
C THR A 278 -11.94 7.61 -11.58
N THR A 279 -10.90 8.40 -11.27
CA THR A 279 -10.02 8.08 -10.14
C THR A 279 -10.57 8.61 -8.83
N LEU A 280 -11.17 9.80 -8.83
CA LEU A 280 -11.57 10.50 -7.61
C LEU A 280 -13.08 10.38 -7.31
N PHE A 281 -13.90 10.03 -8.29
CA PHE A 281 -15.36 9.94 -8.16
C PHE A 281 -15.85 8.52 -8.49
N PRO A 282 -17.03 8.12 -7.99
CA PRO A 282 -17.59 6.78 -8.20
C PRO A 282 -18.21 6.66 -9.60
N CYS A 283 -17.38 6.76 -10.64
CA CYS A 283 -17.80 6.60 -12.04
C CYS A 283 -16.95 5.57 -12.78
N GLU A 284 -17.58 4.84 -13.70
CA GLU A 284 -16.99 3.72 -14.41
C GLU A 284 -17.31 3.79 -15.91
N TYR A 285 -16.46 3.22 -16.76
CA TYR A 285 -16.73 3.16 -18.20
C TYR A 285 -17.26 1.79 -18.59
N ASN A 286 -18.53 1.73 -18.96
CA ASN A 286 -19.17 0.51 -19.43
C ASN A 286 -18.89 0.31 -20.93
N ARG A 287 -18.19 -0.77 -21.32
CA ARG A 287 -17.83 -1.00 -22.74
C ARG A 287 -19.01 -1.39 -23.60
N ASN A 288 -20.01 -2.09 -23.05
CA ASN A 288 -21.20 -2.54 -23.81
C ASN A 288 -22.01 -1.34 -24.29
N SER A 289 -22.30 -0.41 -23.39
CA SER A 289 -23.00 0.85 -23.70
C SER A 289 -22.08 1.94 -24.25
N LYS A 290 -20.76 1.77 -24.11
CA LYS A 290 -19.72 2.79 -24.39
C LYS A 290 -19.95 4.10 -23.61
N LYS A 291 -20.60 4.03 -22.45
CA LYS A 291 -20.93 5.18 -21.60
C LYS A 291 -20.10 5.19 -20.32
N LEU A 292 -19.77 6.38 -19.87
CA LEU A 292 -19.40 6.64 -18.48
C LEU A 292 -20.67 6.55 -17.64
N ILE A 293 -20.69 5.59 -16.71
CA ILE A 293 -21.72 5.36 -15.72
C ILE A 293 -21.31 6.07 -14.44
N ILE A 294 -22.20 6.90 -13.90
CA ILE A 294 -21.99 7.64 -12.65
C ILE A 294 -22.85 6.94 -11.60
N SER A 295 -22.19 6.24 -10.67
CA SER A 295 -22.87 5.32 -9.74
C SER A 295 -23.77 6.05 -8.75
N ASN A 296 -23.42 7.30 -8.43
CA ASN A 296 -24.21 8.18 -7.58
C ASN A 296 -24.37 9.53 -8.27
N ASP A 297 -25.48 9.71 -8.98
CA ASP A 297 -25.79 10.93 -9.73
C ASP A 297 -25.96 12.18 -8.82
N LYS A 298 -26.23 11.98 -7.53
CA LYS A 298 -26.29 13.07 -6.53
C LYS A 298 -24.97 13.85 -6.45
N ILE A 299 -23.83 13.20 -6.71
CA ILE A 299 -22.52 13.86 -6.65
C ILE A 299 -22.39 14.98 -7.69
N LEU A 300 -23.12 14.90 -8.81
CA LEU A 300 -23.15 15.94 -9.84
C LEU A 300 -23.88 17.19 -9.39
N LYS A 301 -24.70 17.10 -8.33
CA LYS A 301 -25.45 18.22 -7.75
C LYS A 301 -24.74 18.90 -6.60
N PHE A 302 -23.63 18.32 -6.10
CA PHE A 302 -22.89 18.86 -4.96
C PHE A 302 -22.38 20.27 -5.25
N ASN A 303 -22.59 21.23 -4.36
CA ASN A 303 -21.94 22.54 -4.45
C ASN A 303 -20.40 22.43 -4.22
N ASP A 304 -19.66 23.53 -4.37
CA ASP A 304 -18.20 23.48 -4.28
C ASP A 304 -17.71 23.02 -2.89
N ALA A 305 -18.41 23.38 -1.81
CA ALA A 305 -18.07 22.95 -0.45
C ALA A 305 -18.32 21.44 -0.25
N GLU A 306 -19.42 20.91 -0.80
CA GLU A 306 -19.71 19.47 -0.76
C GLU A 306 -18.68 18.66 -1.57
N ILE A 307 -18.25 19.16 -2.74
CA ILE A 307 -17.16 18.54 -3.51
C ILE A 307 -15.84 18.63 -2.75
N ALA A 308 -15.53 19.78 -2.15
CA ALA A 308 -14.32 19.98 -1.36
C ALA A 308 -14.25 19.01 -0.18
N ASN A 309 -15.36 18.83 0.55
CA ASN A 309 -15.46 17.87 1.65
C ASN A 309 -15.29 16.44 1.17
N TYR A 310 -15.99 16.05 0.09
CA TYR A 310 -15.86 14.72 -0.49
C TYR A 310 -14.41 14.41 -0.92
N LEU A 311 -13.77 15.35 -1.62
CA LEU A 311 -12.38 15.21 -2.06
C LEU A 311 -11.41 15.25 -0.87
N SER A 312 -11.70 16.03 0.18
CA SER A 312 -10.87 16.11 1.39
C SER A 312 -10.69 14.73 2.04
N GLU A 313 -11.78 13.96 2.18
CA GLU A 313 -11.70 12.59 2.72
C GLU A 313 -10.81 11.67 1.87
N GLN A 314 -10.83 11.82 0.54
CA GLN A 314 -9.94 11.08 -0.35
C GLN A 314 -8.49 11.56 -0.21
N PHE A 315 -8.23 12.87 -0.28
CA PHE A 315 -6.87 13.40 -0.24
C PHE A 315 -6.17 13.25 1.12
N LYS A 316 -6.91 12.98 2.21
CA LYS A 316 -6.31 12.58 3.51
C LYS A 316 -5.46 11.32 3.40
N SER A 317 -5.84 10.38 2.54
CA SER A 317 -5.06 9.17 2.28
C SER A 317 -4.02 9.36 1.18
N HIS A 318 -3.88 10.56 0.61
CA HIS A 318 -2.88 10.82 -0.42
C HIS A 318 -1.47 10.80 0.16
N ILE A 319 -0.55 10.06 -0.47
CA ILE A 319 0.82 9.83 0.03
C ILE A 319 1.58 11.13 0.32
N ILE A 320 1.49 12.10 -0.59
CA ILE A 320 2.11 13.41 -0.40
C ILE A 320 1.48 14.15 0.78
N TYR A 321 0.16 14.09 0.96
CA TYR A 321 -0.49 14.72 2.11
C TYR A 321 -0.10 14.02 3.42
N GLN A 322 0.03 12.70 3.45
CA GLN A 322 0.54 11.97 4.61
C GLN A 322 1.99 12.38 4.96
N LYS A 323 2.87 12.53 3.96
CA LYS A 323 4.23 13.08 4.16
C LYS A 323 4.19 14.50 4.72
N ILE A 324 3.28 15.33 4.20
CA ILE A 324 3.04 16.68 4.73
C ILE A 324 2.63 16.60 6.20
N GLN A 325 1.70 15.73 6.58
CA GLN A 325 1.24 15.59 7.97
C GLN A 325 2.31 15.07 8.93
N ARG A 326 3.14 14.11 8.48
CA ARG A 326 4.24 13.54 9.30
C ARG A 326 5.38 14.52 9.54
N ASN A 327 5.53 15.55 8.71
CA ASN A 327 6.56 16.55 8.92
C ASN A 327 6.27 17.35 10.22
N PRO A 328 7.24 17.47 11.14
CA PRO A 328 7.00 18.00 12.50
C PRO A 328 6.62 19.48 12.54
N SER A 329 6.97 20.25 11.51
CA SER A 329 6.65 21.67 11.43
C SER A 329 5.18 21.88 11.06
N LYS A 330 4.49 22.87 11.65
CA LYS A 330 3.15 23.27 11.21
C LYS A 330 3.14 23.97 9.84
N LEU A 331 4.31 24.48 9.43
CA LEU A 331 4.52 25.14 8.14
C LEU A 331 5.32 24.24 7.22
N ILE A 332 4.92 24.20 5.95
CA ILE A 332 5.66 23.51 4.89
C ILE A 332 5.86 24.44 3.69
N THR A 333 6.99 24.34 3.02
CA THR A 333 7.29 25.14 1.82
C THR A 333 6.97 24.38 0.54
N GLU A 334 6.77 25.11 -0.57
CA GLU A 334 6.63 24.47 -1.89
C GLU A 334 7.88 23.68 -2.30
N ALA A 335 9.07 24.06 -1.82
CA ALA A 335 10.31 23.34 -2.08
C ALA A 335 10.31 21.95 -1.42
N GLN A 336 9.85 21.86 -0.16
CA GLN A 336 9.71 20.57 0.53
C GLN A 336 8.67 19.67 -0.16
N ILE A 337 7.58 20.24 -0.68
CA ILE A 337 6.60 19.45 -1.44
C ILE A 337 7.21 18.96 -2.77
N THR A 338 8.05 19.77 -3.43
CA THR A 338 8.81 19.33 -4.60
C THR A 338 9.75 18.17 -4.27
N GLU A 339 10.41 18.20 -3.13
CA GLU A 339 11.27 17.12 -2.65
C GLU A 339 10.47 15.83 -2.41
N PHE A 340 9.34 15.92 -1.68
CA PHE A 340 8.45 14.78 -1.45
C PHE A 340 7.94 14.17 -2.76
N LEU A 341 7.62 15.00 -3.75
CA LEU A 341 7.23 14.54 -5.07
C LEU A 341 8.39 13.87 -5.82
N GLY A 342 9.61 14.39 -5.70
CA GLY A 342 10.80 13.81 -6.34
C GLY A 342 11.20 12.45 -5.74
N GLU A 343 10.98 12.24 -4.45
CA GLU A 343 11.16 10.94 -3.79
C GLU A 343 10.12 9.90 -4.24
N GLU A 344 8.89 10.35 -4.52
CA GLU A 344 7.76 9.47 -4.85
C GLU A 344 7.63 9.15 -6.33
N TYR A 345 7.98 10.11 -7.19
CA TYR A 345 7.77 10.04 -8.62
C TYR A 345 9.09 10.24 -9.37
N SER A 346 9.55 9.18 -10.05
CA SER A 346 10.71 9.21 -10.96
C SER A 346 10.39 9.96 -12.26
N VAL A 347 10.26 11.29 -12.21
CA VAL A 347 9.96 12.14 -13.37
C VAL A 347 10.91 13.34 -13.46
N SER A 348 10.96 13.99 -14.63
CA SER A 348 11.81 15.17 -14.83
C SER A 348 11.44 16.31 -13.88
N ASN A 349 12.42 17.16 -13.53
CA ASN A 349 12.19 18.33 -12.67
C ASN A 349 11.09 19.27 -13.18
N THR A 350 10.92 19.39 -14.50
CA THR A 350 9.81 20.14 -15.11
C THR A 350 8.46 19.49 -14.78
N SER A 351 8.36 18.18 -14.91
CA SER A 351 7.15 17.42 -14.56
C SER A 351 6.83 17.53 -13.07
N ILE A 352 7.84 17.51 -12.18
CA ILE A 352 7.61 17.67 -10.73
C ILE A 352 6.96 19.02 -10.41
N LYS A 353 7.37 20.11 -11.08
CA LYS A 353 6.75 21.43 -10.87
C LYS A 353 5.29 21.45 -11.29
N ASP A 354 4.96 20.86 -12.44
CA ASP A 354 3.58 20.73 -12.92
C ASP A 354 2.74 19.84 -12.00
N TYR A 355 3.34 18.77 -11.48
CA TYR A 355 2.72 17.86 -10.51
C TYR A 355 2.40 18.61 -9.22
N ARG A 356 3.35 19.38 -8.70
CA ARG A 356 3.17 20.24 -7.52
C ARG A 356 2.05 21.23 -7.71
N SER A 357 2.08 21.98 -8.81
CA SER A 357 1.07 23.02 -9.10
C SER A 357 -0.34 22.43 -9.13
N ARG A 358 -0.51 21.31 -9.86
CA ARG A 358 -1.80 20.62 -9.92
C ARG A 358 -2.20 20.10 -8.55
N LEU A 359 -1.39 19.29 -7.90
CA LEU A 359 -1.74 18.72 -6.59
C LEU A 359 -2.07 19.80 -5.55
N LEU A 360 -1.29 20.88 -5.47
CA LEU A 360 -1.55 21.98 -4.55
C LEU A 360 -2.91 22.65 -4.81
N SER A 361 -3.31 22.86 -6.07
CA SER A 361 -4.63 23.43 -6.37
C SER A 361 -5.76 22.59 -5.74
N TRP A 362 -5.67 21.26 -5.80
CA TRP A 362 -6.65 20.35 -5.19
C TRP A 362 -6.58 20.38 -3.64
N LEU A 363 -5.39 20.42 -3.06
CA LEU A 363 -5.21 20.50 -1.60
C LEU A 363 -5.68 21.84 -1.01
N PHE A 364 -5.56 22.94 -1.75
CA PHE A 364 -6.13 24.23 -1.37
C PHE A 364 -7.66 24.21 -1.45
N PHE A 365 -8.23 23.68 -2.53
CA PHE A 365 -9.67 23.60 -2.70
C PHE A 365 -10.35 22.74 -1.63
N THR A 366 -9.73 21.62 -1.24
CA THR A 366 -10.21 20.76 -0.15
C THR A 366 -10.02 21.35 1.25
N GLY A 367 -9.29 22.46 1.36
CA GLY A 367 -8.96 23.08 2.65
C GLY A 367 -7.98 22.26 3.50
N LEU A 368 -7.30 21.26 2.93
CA LEU A 368 -6.30 20.47 3.65
C LEU A 368 -5.01 21.27 3.90
N ILE A 369 -4.73 22.26 3.05
CA ILE A 369 -3.60 23.18 3.14
C ILE A 369 -4.10 24.60 2.89
N GLU A 370 -3.46 25.59 3.52
CA GLU A 370 -3.72 27.01 3.26
C GLU A 370 -2.44 27.77 2.92
N LYS A 371 -2.54 28.76 2.05
CA LYS A 371 -1.41 29.64 1.73
C LYS A 371 -1.25 30.70 2.82
N ARG A 372 -0.06 30.83 3.40
CA ARG A 372 0.30 32.00 4.21
C ARG A 372 1.10 33.01 3.40
N SER A 373 0.94 34.28 3.77
CA SER A 373 1.51 35.47 3.11
C SER A 373 3.05 35.46 3.01
N ASN A 374 3.75 34.66 3.82
CA ASN A 374 5.21 34.54 3.82
C ASN A 374 5.65 33.14 3.40
N TRP A 375 5.78 32.88 2.09
CA TRP A 375 6.45 31.72 1.43
C TRP A 375 6.15 30.30 1.94
N GLY A 376 5.21 30.15 2.87
CA GLY A 376 4.91 28.93 3.60
C GLY A 376 3.44 28.58 3.52
N LEU A 377 3.17 27.29 3.60
CA LEU A 377 1.85 26.68 3.57
C LEU A 377 1.53 26.17 4.96
N LEU A 378 0.33 26.46 5.46
CA LEU A 378 -0.14 26.01 6.75
C LEU A 378 -0.85 24.67 6.61
N LYS A 379 -0.47 23.71 7.44
CA LYS A 379 -1.18 22.43 7.58
C LYS A 379 -2.42 22.66 8.44
N LYS A 380 -3.59 22.26 7.96
CA LYS A 380 -4.78 22.18 8.81
C LYS A 380 -4.80 20.83 9.52
N PHE A 381 -4.78 20.87 10.85
CA PHE A 381 -5.09 19.73 11.70
C PHE A 381 -6.59 19.76 11.94
N LEU A 382 -7.32 18.80 11.39
CA LEU A 382 -8.72 18.61 11.77
C LEU A 382 -8.74 17.94 13.15
N GLN A 383 -8.68 18.75 14.21
CA GLN A 383 -9.43 18.40 15.41
C GLN A 383 -10.90 18.56 15.04
N ASN A 384 -11.68 17.49 15.20
CA ASN A 384 -13.14 17.42 15.05
C ASN A 384 -13.81 18.79 14.94
N LEU A 385 -14.15 19.22 13.72
CA LEU A 385 -15.05 20.34 13.50
C LEU A 385 -16.49 19.87 13.76
N CYS A 386 -16.81 19.71 15.04
CA CYS A 386 -18.14 20.01 15.56
C CYS A 386 -18.08 21.44 16.10
N HIS A 387 -19.08 22.24 15.70
CA HIS A 387 -19.30 23.67 16.00
C HIS A 387 -18.50 24.67 15.15
N PHE A 388 -19.16 25.31 14.17
CA PHE A 388 -19.98 26.51 14.38
C PHE A 388 -21.13 26.57 13.38
#